data_AF-A0A1V5BHP2-F1
#
_entry.id   AF-A0A1V5BHP2-F1
#
_cell.length_a   1.000
_cell.length_b   1.000
_cell.length_c   1.000
_cell.angle_alpha   90.00
_cell.angle_beta   90.00
_cell.angle_gamma   90.00
#
_symmetry.space_group_name_H-M   'P 1'
#
loop_
_entity.id
_entity.type
_entity.pdbx_description
1 polymer ?
#
loop_
_entity_poly.entity_id
_entity_poly.type
_entity_poly.pdbx_seq_one_letter_code
_entity_poly.pdbx_strand_id
1 'polypeptide(L)'
;MKKTITTVKMHRNGTLHRVSHHGTEKPLLSPPVRKMTEAEIEAAARRDPDAQPLGEKDMARMHRVPRAKTLRRALGLTQEEFSSRFEIPLGTLRDWEQGRAEPDQTARAYLKAIAGNPEAVEQALQAPSSNFG
;
A
#
# COMPACT_ATOMS: atom_id res chain seq x y z
N MET A 1 0.36 6.97 -44.53
CA MET A 1 0.73 7.75 -43.32
C MET A 1 2.20 7.50 -43.02
N LYS A 2 3.08 8.51 -43.08
CA LYS A 2 4.53 8.32 -42.85
C LYS A 2 4.78 8.24 -41.34
N LYS A 3 5.27 7.10 -40.84
CA LYS A 3 5.72 6.95 -39.45
C LYS A 3 7.02 7.75 -39.29
N THR A 4 7.00 8.83 -38.50
CA THR A 4 8.21 9.59 -38.18
C THR A 4 8.89 8.93 -36.99
N ILE A 5 9.76 7.96 -37.26
CA ILE A 5 10.62 7.37 -36.22
C ILE A 5 11.64 8.45 -35.84
N THR A 6 11.55 8.98 -34.62
CA THR A 6 12.55 9.89 -34.07
C THR A 6 13.53 9.07 -33.24
N THR A 7 14.73 8.83 -33.78
CA THR A 7 15.77 8.09 -33.07
C THR A 7 16.35 8.95 -31.95
N VAL A 8 16.23 8.50 -30.71
CA VAL A 8 16.86 9.11 -29.53
C VAL A 8 18.02 8.22 -29.09
N LYS A 9 19.19 8.82 -28.91
CA LYS A 9 20.43 8.15 -28.50
C LYS A 9 20.85 8.68 -27.13
N MET A 10 21.08 7.77 -26.18
CA MET A 10 21.60 8.08 -24.86
C MET A 10 23.12 7.90 -24.85
N HIS A 11 23.85 8.91 -24.40
CA HIS A 11 25.31 8.89 -24.24
C HIS A 11 25.70 8.34 -22.86
N ARG A 12 26.94 7.88 -22.69
CA ARG A 12 27.43 7.27 -21.43
C ARG A 12 27.41 8.19 -20.22
N ASN A 13 27.39 9.51 -20.44
CA ASN A 13 27.24 10.55 -19.42
C ASN A 13 25.76 10.82 -19.04
N GLY A 14 24.82 10.03 -19.57
CA GLY A 14 23.39 10.18 -19.31
C GLY A 14 22.68 11.23 -20.16
N THR A 15 23.37 11.95 -21.06
CA THR A 15 22.69 12.93 -21.93
C THR A 15 21.97 12.24 -23.08
N LEU A 16 20.74 12.67 -23.33
CA LEU A 16 19.94 12.23 -24.48
C LEU A 16 20.23 13.14 -25.66
N HIS A 17 20.37 12.58 -26.86
CA HIS A 17 20.56 13.29 -28.11
C HIS A 17 19.53 12.80 -29.13
N ARG A 18 18.89 13.72 -29.86
CA ARG A 18 18.06 13.36 -31.02
C ARG A 18 18.96 13.19 -32.23
N VAL A 19 18.83 12.07 -32.93
CA VAL A 19 19.56 11.78 -34.16
C VAL A 19 18.64 12.03 -35.34
N SER A 20 18.98 13.02 -36.18
CA SER A 20 18.27 13.29 -37.43
C SER A 20 18.59 12.24 -38.49
N HIS A 21 17.74 12.13 -39.51
CA HIS A 21 17.92 11.17 -40.62
C HIS A 21 19.24 11.36 -41.39
N HIS A 22 19.83 12.56 -41.34
CA HIS A 22 21.14 12.88 -41.93
C HIS A 22 22.33 12.60 -41.00
N GLY A 23 22.14 11.87 -39.89
CA GLY A 23 23.20 11.50 -38.95
C GLY A 23 23.66 12.63 -38.01
N THR A 24 23.06 13.81 -38.10
CA THR A 24 23.36 14.91 -37.17
C THR A 24 22.72 14.65 -35.80
N GLU A 25 23.55 14.67 -34.76
CA GLU A 25 23.12 14.53 -33.38
C GLU A 25 22.96 15.92 -32.74
N LYS A 26 21.79 16.19 -32.16
CA LYS A 26 21.57 17.39 -31.34
C LYS A 26 21.24 16.99 -29.91
N PRO A 27 21.79 17.67 -28.89
CA PRO A 27 21.40 17.43 -27.51
C PRO A 27 19.88 17.54 -27.40
N LEU A 28 19.26 16.49 -26.88
CA LEU A 28 17.90 16.54 -26.40
C LEU A 28 17.99 17.27 -25.05
N LEU A 29 18.17 18.59 -25.11
CA LEU A 29 17.90 19.45 -23.97
C LEU A 29 16.41 19.30 -23.73
N SER A 30 16.03 18.37 -22.86
CA SER A 30 14.75 18.47 -22.18
C SER A 30 14.92 19.71 -21.30
N PRO A 31 14.29 20.86 -21.60
CA PRO A 31 14.21 21.91 -20.59
C PRO A 31 13.71 21.25 -19.30
N PRO A 32 14.24 21.62 -18.13
CA PRO A 32 13.72 21.09 -16.87
C PRO A 32 12.21 21.25 -16.93
N VAL A 33 11.49 20.13 -16.79
CA VAL A 33 10.03 20.14 -16.87
C VAL A 33 9.58 21.19 -15.86
N ARG A 34 8.86 22.22 -16.35
CA ARG A 34 8.38 23.30 -15.48
C ARG A 34 7.66 22.64 -14.32
N LYS A 35 8.11 22.89 -13.08
CA LYS A 35 7.40 22.42 -11.89
C LYS A 35 6.00 23.03 -11.96
N MET A 36 4.99 22.19 -12.17
CA MET A 36 3.60 22.64 -12.16
C MET A 36 3.29 23.20 -10.77
N THR A 37 2.53 24.28 -10.74
CA THR A 37 1.97 24.78 -9.48
C THR A 37 0.91 23.80 -8.96
N GLU A 38 0.64 23.81 -7.66
CA GLU A 38 -0.42 22.97 -7.06
C GLU A 38 -1.77 23.15 -7.78
N ALA A 39 -2.11 24.39 -8.15
CA ALA A 39 -3.32 24.71 -8.90
C ALA A 39 -3.34 24.12 -10.32
N GLU A 40 -2.19 24.09 -11.00
CA GLU A 40 -2.07 23.46 -12.32
C GLU A 40 -2.19 21.92 -12.20
N ILE A 41 -1.64 21.33 -11.13
CA ILE A 41 -1.75 19.89 -10.84
C ILE A 41 -3.21 19.53 -10.59
N GLU A 42 -3.88 20.25 -9.71
CA GLU A 42 -5.27 19.98 -9.36
C GLU A 42 -6.22 20.16 -10.56
N ALA A 43 -6.02 21.20 -11.37
CA ALA A 43 -6.78 21.41 -12.60
C ALA A 43 -6.56 20.28 -13.63
N ALA A 44 -5.35 19.73 -13.72
CA ALA A 44 -5.06 18.58 -14.57
C ALA A 44 -5.73 17.30 -14.04
N ALA A 45 -5.62 17.03 -12.74
CA ALA A 45 -6.26 15.87 -12.11
C ALA A 45 -7.79 15.88 -12.28
N ARG A 46 -8.45 17.04 -12.11
CA ARG A 46 -9.90 17.15 -12.34
C ARG A 46 -10.33 16.93 -13.79
N ARG A 47 -9.43 17.17 -14.76
CA ARG A 47 -9.72 16.95 -16.20
C ARG A 47 -9.53 15.50 -16.63
N ASP A 48 -8.77 14.72 -15.86
CA ASP A 48 -8.53 13.30 -16.12
C ASP A 48 -9.63 12.46 -15.45
N PRO A 49 -10.53 11.79 -16.20
CA PRO A 49 -11.59 10.97 -15.64
C PRO A 49 -11.09 9.81 -14.76
N ASP A 50 -9.89 9.28 -15.02
CA ASP A 50 -9.32 8.13 -14.30
C ASP A 50 -8.48 8.56 -13.09
N ALA A 51 -8.15 9.85 -12.97
CA ALA A 51 -7.24 10.38 -11.94
C ALA A 51 -7.82 11.60 -11.20
N GLN A 52 -9.14 11.65 -11.03
CA GLN A 52 -9.80 12.73 -10.28
C GLN A 52 -9.42 12.70 -8.78
N PRO A 53 -9.28 13.87 -8.14
CA PRO A 53 -9.14 13.93 -6.68
C PRO A 53 -10.35 13.33 -5.97
N LEU A 54 -10.11 12.61 -4.88
CA LEU A 54 -11.16 12.02 -4.05
C LEU A 54 -11.98 13.12 -3.37
N GLY A 55 -13.30 13.04 -3.49
CA GLY A 55 -14.24 13.91 -2.77
C GLY A 55 -14.65 13.33 -1.41
N GLU A 56 -15.37 14.12 -0.61
CA GLU A 56 -15.87 13.69 0.71
C GLU A 56 -16.70 12.40 0.65
N LYS A 57 -17.50 12.24 -0.42
CA LYS A 57 -18.32 11.03 -0.64
C LYS A 57 -17.46 9.79 -0.92
N ASP A 58 -16.32 9.94 -1.58
CA ASP A 58 -15.39 8.85 -1.86
C ASP A 58 -14.66 8.44 -0.58
N MET A 59 -14.26 9.43 0.22
CA MET A 59 -13.67 9.21 1.53
C MET A 59 -14.65 8.50 2.48
N ALA A 60 -15.94 8.85 2.45
CA ALA A 60 -16.96 8.19 3.26
C ALA A 60 -17.20 6.71 2.88
N ARG A 61 -16.85 6.31 1.64
CA ARG A 61 -16.94 4.93 1.15
C ARG A 61 -15.67 4.12 1.41
N MET A 62 -14.59 4.76 1.86
CA MET A 62 -13.35 4.06 2.18
C MET A 62 -13.54 3.18 3.41
N HIS A 63 -13.31 1.88 3.22
CA HIS A 63 -13.27 0.94 4.33
C HIS A 63 -11.90 1.04 5.00
N ARG A 64 -11.90 1.20 6.32
CA ARG A 64 -10.66 1.11 7.10
C ARG A 64 -10.07 -0.28 6.91
N VAL A 65 -8.75 -0.36 6.74
CA VAL A 65 -8.06 -1.65 6.72
C VAL A 65 -8.37 -2.38 8.03
N PRO A 66 -8.82 -3.66 7.98
CA PRO A 66 -9.15 -4.40 9.18
C PRO A 66 -7.99 -4.45 10.18
N ARG A 67 -8.28 -4.16 11.46
CA ARG A 67 -7.24 -4.06 12.51
C ARG A 67 -6.39 -5.33 12.62
N ALA A 68 -7.01 -6.51 12.50
CA ALA A 68 -6.30 -7.80 12.53
C ALA A 68 -5.21 -7.88 11.44
N LYS A 69 -5.51 -7.44 10.21
CA LYS A 69 -4.58 -7.44 9.08
C LYS A 69 -3.40 -6.51 9.31
N THR A 70 -3.67 -5.31 9.82
CA THR A 70 -2.61 -4.33 10.12
C THR A 70 -1.71 -4.83 11.25
N LEU A 71 -2.30 -5.36 12.32
CA LEU A 71 -1.55 -5.91 13.46
C LEU A 71 -0.65 -7.07 13.04
N ARG A 72 -1.20 -8.07 12.34
CA ARG A 72 -0.43 -9.21 11.87
C ARG A 72 0.76 -8.79 11.01
N ARG A 73 0.54 -7.85 10.07
CA ARG A 73 1.60 -7.34 9.20
C ARG A 73 2.67 -6.57 9.98
N ALA A 74 2.27 -5.79 10.98
CA ALA A 74 3.21 -5.09 11.85
C ALA A 74 4.11 -6.07 12.64
N LEU A 75 3.59 -7.25 12.97
CA LEU A 75 4.35 -8.33 13.62
C LEU A 75 5.16 -9.20 12.64
N GLY A 76 5.04 -8.98 11.32
CA GLY A 76 5.77 -9.74 10.31
C GLY A 76 5.31 -11.19 10.13
N LEU A 77 4.11 -11.54 10.60
CA LEU A 77 3.62 -12.93 10.61
C LEU A 77 2.76 -13.26 9.39
N THR A 78 2.83 -14.50 8.92
CA THR A 78 1.85 -15.12 8.03
C THR A 78 0.50 -15.30 8.76
N GLN A 79 -0.58 -15.60 8.01
CA GLN A 79 -1.89 -15.82 8.62
C GLN A 79 -1.87 -17.05 9.53
N GLU A 80 -1.18 -18.10 9.09
CA GLU A 80 -1.00 -19.36 9.81
C GLU A 80 -0.20 -19.14 11.10
N GLU A 81 0.92 -18.43 11.05
CA GLU A 81 1.71 -18.11 12.25
C GLU A 81 0.92 -17.26 13.25
N PHE A 82 0.20 -16.24 12.78
CA PHE A 82 -0.63 -15.39 13.67
C PHE A 82 -1.78 -16.19 14.29
N SER A 83 -2.42 -17.06 13.50
CA SER A 83 -3.48 -17.95 13.96
C SER A 83 -2.99 -18.90 15.05
N SER A 84 -1.87 -19.58 14.83
CA SER A 84 -1.28 -20.50 15.80
C SER A 84 -0.75 -19.79 17.04
N ARG A 85 -0.09 -18.64 16.88
CA ARG A 85 0.53 -17.91 18.00
C ARG A 85 -0.48 -17.30 18.97
N PHE A 86 -1.61 -16.82 18.46
CA PHE A 86 -2.62 -16.11 19.26
C PHE A 86 -3.94 -16.87 19.39
N GLU A 87 -3.97 -18.16 19.02
CA GLU A 87 -5.12 -19.05 19.13
C GLU A 87 -6.42 -18.52 18.49
N ILE A 88 -6.28 -17.77 17.40
CA ILE A 88 -7.42 -17.31 16.59
C ILE A 88 -7.60 -18.30 15.44
N PRO A 89 -8.76 -18.96 15.27
CA PRO A 89 -8.96 -19.89 14.17
C PRO A 89 -8.67 -19.24 12.81
N LEU A 90 -7.89 -19.92 11.96
CA LEU A 90 -7.43 -19.37 10.69
C LEU A 90 -8.57 -18.90 9.77
N GLY A 91 -9.69 -19.62 9.76
CA GLY A 91 -10.90 -19.22 9.03
C GLY A 91 -11.46 -17.89 9.53
N THR A 92 -11.61 -17.74 10.85
CA THR A 92 -12.06 -16.51 11.51
C THR A 92 -11.12 -15.34 11.24
N LEU A 93 -9.80 -15.55 11.33
CA LEU A 93 -8.81 -14.54 10.99
C LEU A 93 -8.96 -14.08 9.53
N ARG A 94 -9.13 -15.02 8.59
CA ARG A 94 -9.34 -14.70 7.16
C ARG A 94 -10.61 -13.90 6.93
N ASP A 95 -11.72 -14.27 7.59
CA ASP A 95 -12.97 -13.53 7.50
C ASP A 95 -12.82 -12.08 8.00
N TRP A 96 -12.11 -11.87 9.10
CA TRP A 96 -11.81 -10.52 9.61
C TRP A 96 -10.89 -9.73 8.68
N GLU A 97 -9.80 -10.32 8.17
CA GLU A 97 -8.85 -9.62 7.29
C GLU A 97 -9.42 -9.29 5.92
N GLN A 98 -10.43 -10.03 5.47
CA GLN A 98 -11.12 -9.84 4.20
C GLN A 98 -12.42 -9.03 4.35
N GLY A 99 -12.82 -8.69 5.58
CA GLY A 99 -14.03 -7.91 5.86
C GLY A 99 -15.34 -8.69 5.66
N ARG A 100 -15.30 -10.03 5.66
CA ARG A 100 -16.50 -10.87 5.62
C ARG A 100 -17.22 -10.93 6.96
N ALA A 101 -16.49 -10.71 8.05
CA ALA A 101 -17.02 -10.60 9.40
C ALA A 101 -16.23 -9.55 10.19
N GLU A 102 -16.85 -8.99 11.23
CA GLU A 102 -16.15 -8.13 12.18
C GLU A 102 -15.83 -8.89 13.47
N PRO A 103 -14.67 -8.64 14.10
CA PRO A 103 -14.39 -9.15 15.44
C PRO A 103 -15.38 -8.55 16.43
N ASP A 104 -15.95 -9.37 17.31
CA ASP A 104 -16.83 -8.93 18.39
C ASP A 104 -16.08 -8.08 19.45
N GLN A 105 -16.77 -7.70 20.53
CA GLN A 105 -16.15 -6.86 21.56
C GLN A 105 -14.94 -7.53 22.23
N THR A 106 -15.03 -8.84 22.50
CA THR A 106 -13.97 -9.61 23.16
C THR A 106 -12.77 -9.78 22.24
N ALA A 107 -12.99 -10.17 20.98
CA ALA A 107 -11.94 -10.28 19.97
C ALA A 107 -11.25 -8.93 19.72
N ARG A 108 -11.98 -7.82 19.71
CA ARG A 108 -11.37 -6.47 19.60
C ARG A 108 -10.51 -6.12 20.81
N ALA A 109 -10.96 -6.46 22.02
CA ALA A 109 -10.17 -6.26 23.24
C ALA A 109 -8.91 -7.12 23.22
N TYR A 110 -9.02 -8.37 22.77
CA TYR A 110 -7.90 -9.28 22.63
C TYR A 110 -6.87 -8.80 21.60
N LEU A 111 -7.30 -8.37 20.40
CA LEU A 111 -6.43 -7.76 19.40
C LEU A 111 -5.75 -6.48 19.94
N LYS A 112 -6.41 -5.72 20.82
CA LYS A 112 -5.81 -4.57 21.50
C LYS A 112 -4.73 -4.99 22.51
N ALA A 113 -4.93 -6.10 23.23
CA ALA A 113 -3.94 -6.64 24.15
C ALA A 113 -2.68 -7.11 23.39
N ILE A 114 -2.86 -7.85 22.29
CA ILE A 114 -1.77 -8.28 21.40
C ILE A 114 -0.99 -7.07 20.87
N ALA A 115 -1.70 -6.01 20.45
CA ALA A 115 -1.06 -4.79 19.96
C ALA A 115 -0.24 -4.05 21.04
N GLY A 116 -0.61 -4.20 22.31
CA GLY A 116 0.08 -3.57 23.44
C GLY A 116 1.32 -4.33 23.90
N ASN A 117 1.23 -5.67 23.99
CA ASN A 117 2.36 -6.52 24.36
C ASN A 117 2.18 -7.94 23.78
N PRO A 118 2.64 -8.21 22.55
CA PRO A 118 2.42 -9.50 21.89
C PRO A 118 3.16 -10.64 22.60
N GLU A 119 4.35 -10.37 23.16
CA GLU A 119 5.15 -11.37 23.88
C GLU A 119 4.47 -11.80 25.17
N ALA A 120 3.93 -10.88 25.96
CA ALA A 120 3.22 -11.22 27.19
C ALA A 120 1.94 -12.04 26.91
N VAL A 121 1.24 -11.74 25.82
CA VAL A 121 0.08 -12.54 25.41
C VAL A 121 0.50 -13.95 25.00
N GLU A 122 1.56 -14.08 24.19
CA GLU A 122 2.12 -15.38 23.78
C GLU A 122 2.57 -16.21 24.99
N GLN A 123 3.28 -15.59 25.94
CA GLN A 123 3.68 -16.22 27.20
C GLN A 123 2.48 -16.69 28.03
N ALA A 124 1.44 -15.86 28.12
CA ALA A 124 0.23 -16.20 28.87
C ALA A 124 -0.52 -17.39 28.25
N LEU A 125 -0.53 -17.53 26.92
CA LEU A 125 -1.13 -18.67 26.22
C LEU A 125 -0.31 -19.95 26.35
N GLN A 126 1.02 -19.84 26.45
CA GLN A 126 1.93 -20.98 26.61
C GLN A 126 2.08 -21.45 28.06
N ALA A 127 1.66 -20.65 29.04
CA ALA A 127 1.74 -21.01 30.44
C ALA A 127 0.92 -22.30 30.69
N PRO A 128 1.48 -23.30 31.38
CA PRO A 128 0.70 -24.48 31.78
C PRO A 128 -0.50 -23.99 32.59
N SER A 129 -1.67 -24.56 32.34
CA SER A 129 -2.93 -24.16 32.98
C SER A 129 -2.81 -24.26 34.49
N SER A 130 -2.34 -23.20 35.13
CA SER A 130 -2.50 -23.00 36.56
C SER A 130 -3.99 -22.77 36.75
N ASN A 131 -4.68 -23.80 37.25
CA ASN A 131 -6.10 -23.79 37.59
C ASN A 131 -6.54 -22.38 37.99
N PHE A 132 -7.40 -21.77 37.16
CA PHE A 132 -8.24 -20.67 37.62
C PHE A 132 -9.18 -21.26 38.68
N GLY A 133 -8.69 -21.32 39.93
CA GLY A 133 -9.44 -21.75 41.12
C GLY A 133 -10.17 -20.58 41.76
#